data_AF-A0A061JBF1-F1
#
_entry.id   AF-A0A061JBF1-F1
#
_cell.length_a   1.000
_cell.length_b   1.000
_cell.length_c   1.000
_cell.angle_alpha   90.00
_cell.angle_beta   90.00
_cell.angle_gamma   90.00
#
_symmetry.space_group_name_H-M   'P 1'
#
loop_
_entity.id
_entity.type
_entity.pdbx_description
1 polymer ?
#
loop_
_entity_poly.entity_id
_entity_poly.type
_entity_poly.pdbx_seq_one_letter_code
_entity_poly.pdbx_strand_id
1 'polypeptide(L)'
;MHRISSTLDAQSDPEVFLQMAEHFITNKHYDKAAEMYVFSKAFSRALELCASEGVVLTDEMAESMSSDANCRNLSQEERTALLRQIADIAKDQGNWNLACKKYTQIGERLKAMKMLMRGGDVNKVIFFANHSRNAEIYTLAGNFLQSQNWHTDPNIYKHIVSFYTKAKAFGNLISFTDAFAQLQIDENRNYYEAWRALHECVDLLERNRDAVYGGGAVMVKEEDLRSRRDVIEQVVRAIKLLADSAADAEKAKELIAVCSDLIKRSRPSHQDSSIISAAIRIGDVFALLVRYYYENARSAKDAMRVIDSMVKHAVEPRFFVERGLLEAVCSEDGRSVDEFFTEDAGELPAKRTGGNQKKTGEAV
;
A
#
# COMPACT_ATOMS: atom_id res chain seq x y z
N MET A 1 5.61 -63.89 -4.70
CA MET A 1 6.41 -63.82 -3.47
C MET A 1 5.90 -62.64 -2.64
N HIS A 2 4.75 -62.83 -1.98
CA HIS A 2 4.02 -61.79 -1.23
C HIS A 2 3.91 -62.24 0.22
N ARG A 3 4.62 -61.57 1.15
CA ARG A 3 4.30 -61.48 2.61
C ARG A 3 5.45 -60.81 3.41
N ILE A 4 5.71 -59.52 3.16
CA ILE A 4 6.54 -58.70 4.07
C ILE A 4 5.87 -57.35 4.38
N SER A 5 4.54 -57.24 4.24
CA SER A 5 3.86 -55.94 4.23
C SER A 5 3.12 -55.58 5.52
N SER A 6 3.35 -56.23 6.66
CA SER A 6 2.55 -55.90 7.86
C SER A 6 3.29 -55.92 9.20
N THR A 7 4.62 -56.03 9.22
CA THR A 7 5.42 -56.05 10.46
C THR A 7 6.82 -55.50 10.20
N LEU A 8 6.92 -54.25 9.76
CA LEU A 8 8.20 -53.54 9.66
C LEU A 8 8.14 -52.35 10.61
N ASP A 9 8.58 -52.62 11.84
CA ASP A 9 8.72 -51.60 12.86
C ASP A 9 10.01 -50.82 12.57
N ALA A 10 10.09 -49.55 12.99
CA ALA A 10 11.27 -48.68 12.83
C ALA A 10 12.57 -49.20 13.52
N GLN A 11 12.53 -50.40 14.11
CA GLN A 11 13.67 -51.14 14.67
C GLN A 11 14.26 -52.19 13.71
N SER A 12 13.68 -52.34 12.52
CA SER A 12 14.21 -53.26 11.50
C SER A 12 15.58 -52.79 11.00
N ASP A 13 16.43 -53.72 10.55
CA ASP A 13 17.81 -53.42 10.11
C ASP A 13 17.83 -52.34 9.01
N PRO A 14 18.58 -51.22 9.17
CA PRO A 14 18.70 -50.16 8.17
C PRO A 14 19.01 -50.67 6.75
N GLU A 15 19.74 -51.78 6.63
CA GLU A 15 20.09 -52.37 5.34
C GLU A 15 18.87 -52.91 4.58
N VAL A 16 17.87 -53.43 5.29
CA VAL A 16 16.62 -53.91 4.69
C VAL A 16 15.84 -52.75 4.07
N PHE A 17 15.79 -51.61 4.76
CA PHE A 17 15.14 -50.41 4.25
C PHE A 17 15.87 -49.84 3.02
N LEU A 18 17.20 -49.90 2.96
CA LEU A 18 17.97 -49.50 1.78
C LEU A 18 17.62 -50.37 0.55
N GLN A 19 17.57 -51.69 0.71
CA GLN A 19 17.20 -52.60 -0.38
C GLN A 19 15.75 -52.38 -0.84
N MET A 20 14.83 -52.12 0.10
CA MET A 20 13.45 -51.75 -0.23
C MET A 20 13.38 -50.43 -0.99
N ALA A 21 14.19 -49.44 -0.61
CA ALA A 21 14.26 -48.16 -1.31
C ALA A 21 14.74 -48.33 -2.76
N GLU A 22 15.80 -49.11 -3.00
CA GLU A 22 16.30 -49.40 -4.35
C GLU A 22 15.26 -50.12 -5.22
N HIS A 23 14.51 -51.06 -4.63
CA HIS A 23 13.40 -51.71 -5.30
C HIS A 23 12.30 -50.71 -5.68
N PHE A 24 11.95 -49.78 -4.78
CA PHE A 24 10.94 -48.77 -5.08
C PHE A 24 11.41 -47.75 -6.13
N ILE A 25 12.69 -47.35 -6.13
CA ILE A 25 13.26 -46.50 -7.19
C ILE A 25 13.15 -47.18 -8.55
N THR A 26 13.54 -48.45 -8.63
CA THR A 26 13.51 -49.22 -9.89
C THR A 26 12.08 -49.29 -10.46
N ASN A 27 11.09 -49.37 -9.57
CA ASN A 27 9.68 -49.36 -9.93
C ASN A 27 9.05 -47.95 -10.01
N LYS A 28 9.83 -46.88 -9.91
CA LYS A 28 9.38 -45.47 -9.94
C LYS A 28 8.38 -45.08 -8.84
N HIS A 29 8.38 -45.80 -7.72
CA HIS A 29 7.62 -45.44 -6.52
C HIS A 29 8.46 -44.53 -5.62
N TYR A 30 8.75 -43.32 -6.08
CA TYR A 30 9.69 -42.41 -5.43
C TYR A 30 9.26 -41.98 -4.02
N ASP A 31 7.97 -41.80 -3.76
CA ASP A 31 7.46 -41.45 -2.41
C ASP A 31 7.80 -42.53 -1.37
N LYS A 32 7.55 -43.80 -1.73
CA LYS A 32 7.88 -44.95 -0.87
C LYS A 32 9.38 -45.11 -0.73
N ALA A 33 10.15 -44.88 -1.80
CA ALA A 33 11.60 -44.92 -1.72
C ALA A 33 12.16 -43.86 -0.77
N ALA A 34 11.62 -42.63 -0.81
CA ALA A 34 12.00 -41.56 0.10
C ALA A 34 11.66 -41.91 1.55
N GLU A 35 10.48 -42.48 1.81
CA GLU A 35 10.08 -42.97 3.14
C GLU A 35 11.07 -44.03 3.68
N MET A 36 11.41 -45.03 2.84
CA MET A 36 12.39 -46.06 3.22
C MET A 36 13.77 -45.46 3.50
N TYR A 37 14.22 -44.47 2.72
CA TYR A 37 15.48 -43.76 2.99
C TYR A 37 15.44 -42.94 4.29
N VAL A 38 14.30 -42.37 4.66
CA VAL A 38 14.14 -41.71 5.96
C VAL A 38 14.26 -42.74 7.09
N PHE A 39 13.61 -43.91 6.98
CA PHE A 39 13.74 -44.99 7.98
C PHE A 39 15.17 -45.54 8.09
N SER A 40 15.87 -45.68 6.96
CA SER A 40 17.27 -46.12 6.94
C SER A 40 18.28 -45.03 7.33
N LYS A 41 17.81 -43.82 7.67
CA LYS A 41 18.63 -42.63 7.95
C LYS A 41 19.52 -42.17 6.79
N ALA A 42 19.20 -42.57 5.56
CA ALA A 42 19.85 -42.11 4.33
C ALA A 42 19.24 -40.78 3.84
N PHE A 43 19.28 -39.74 4.68
CA PHE A 43 18.57 -38.48 4.46
C PHE A 43 18.97 -37.75 3.18
N SER A 44 20.26 -37.79 2.80
CA SER A 44 20.73 -37.19 1.56
C SER A 44 19.99 -37.75 0.33
N ARG A 45 19.83 -39.07 0.26
CA ARG A 45 19.10 -39.74 -0.83
C ARG A 45 17.61 -39.43 -0.81
N ALA A 46 17.00 -39.34 0.39
CA ALA A 46 15.60 -38.93 0.51
C ALA A 46 15.38 -37.49 -0.02
N LEU A 47 16.28 -36.57 0.33
CA LEU A 47 16.22 -35.18 -0.13
C LEU A 47 16.50 -35.04 -1.63
N GLU A 48 17.38 -35.86 -2.21
CA GLU A 48 17.58 -35.93 -3.66
C GLU A 48 16.28 -36.30 -4.38
N LEU A 49 15.53 -37.31 -3.90
CA LEU A 49 14.24 -37.66 -4.47
C LEU A 49 13.21 -36.52 -4.37
N CYS A 50 13.24 -35.75 -3.27
CA CYS A 50 12.39 -34.55 -3.13
C CYS A 50 12.78 -33.43 -4.11
N ALA A 51 14.06 -33.34 -4.46
CA ALA A 51 14.58 -32.31 -5.35
C ALA A 51 14.43 -32.65 -6.83
N SER A 52 14.66 -33.90 -7.24
CA SER A 52 14.70 -34.30 -8.66
C SER A 52 13.45 -35.04 -9.14
N GLU A 53 12.80 -35.83 -8.29
CA GLU A 53 11.71 -36.73 -8.71
C GLU A 53 10.32 -36.22 -8.28
N GLY A 54 10.24 -35.02 -7.70
CA GLY A 54 8.97 -34.39 -7.33
C GLY A 54 8.30 -34.97 -6.08
N VAL A 55 9.03 -35.73 -5.24
CA VAL A 55 8.52 -36.23 -3.96
C VAL A 55 8.23 -35.04 -3.03
N VAL A 56 7.02 -34.99 -2.45
CA VAL A 56 6.62 -33.90 -1.56
C VAL A 56 7.35 -34.01 -0.21
N LEU A 57 8.09 -32.96 0.15
CA LEU A 57 8.75 -32.86 1.44
C LEU A 57 7.72 -32.44 2.52
N THR A 58 7.29 -33.41 3.32
CA THR A 58 6.35 -33.14 4.44
C THR A 58 7.05 -32.56 5.66
N ASP A 59 6.29 -31.90 6.55
CA ASP A 59 6.80 -31.41 7.83
C ASP A 59 7.34 -32.59 8.67
N GLU A 60 6.69 -33.75 8.68
CA GLU A 60 7.13 -34.93 9.44
C GLU A 60 8.45 -35.48 8.91
N MET A 61 8.61 -35.58 7.58
CA MET A 61 9.86 -35.98 6.96
C MET A 61 10.99 -35.02 7.36
N ALA A 62 10.73 -33.71 7.23
CA ALA A 62 11.71 -32.68 7.55
C ALA A 62 12.09 -32.66 9.04
N GLU A 63 11.13 -32.81 9.96
CA GLU A 63 11.41 -32.87 11.41
C GLU A 63 12.11 -34.17 11.82
N SER A 64 11.74 -35.31 11.23
CA SER A 64 12.43 -36.59 11.45
C SER A 64 13.91 -36.49 11.07
N MET A 65 14.20 -35.99 9.86
CA MET A 65 15.56 -35.79 9.35
C MET A 65 16.37 -34.82 10.21
N SER A 66 15.74 -33.75 10.73
CA SER A 66 16.44 -32.71 11.50
C SER A 66 16.40 -32.89 13.02
N SER A 67 15.82 -33.98 13.53
CA SER A 67 15.66 -34.22 14.97
C SER A 67 17.00 -34.33 15.70
N ASP A 68 17.04 -33.95 16.98
CA ASP A 68 18.28 -34.00 17.78
C ASP A 68 18.85 -35.42 17.88
N ALA A 69 17.99 -36.45 17.89
CA ALA A 69 18.41 -37.84 17.92
C ALA A 69 19.16 -38.26 16.65
N ASN A 70 18.66 -37.82 15.48
CA ASN A 70 19.26 -38.16 14.19
C ASN A 70 20.45 -37.27 13.84
N CYS A 71 20.50 -36.05 14.36
CA CYS A 71 21.59 -35.09 14.18
C CYS A 71 22.67 -35.16 15.26
N ARG A 72 22.58 -36.06 16.25
CA ARG A 72 23.48 -36.09 17.43
C ARG A 72 24.96 -36.22 17.08
N ASN A 73 25.27 -36.93 16.00
CA ASN A 73 26.64 -37.19 15.56
C ASN A 73 27.12 -36.20 14.47
N LEU A 74 26.26 -35.28 14.02
CA LEU A 74 26.62 -34.27 13.04
C LEU A 74 27.32 -33.10 13.73
N SER A 75 28.35 -32.56 13.09
CA SER A 75 28.88 -31.25 13.45
C SER A 75 27.82 -30.17 13.27
N GLN A 76 28.03 -29.01 13.91
CA GLN A 76 27.14 -27.87 13.76
C GLN A 76 27.04 -27.39 12.29
N GLU A 77 28.14 -27.49 11.54
CA GLU A 77 28.20 -27.12 10.12
C GLU A 77 27.38 -28.07 9.26
N GLU A 78 27.52 -29.38 9.46
CA GLU A 78 26.75 -30.40 8.74
C GLU A 78 25.25 -30.30 9.06
N ARG A 79 24.90 -30.08 10.33
CA ARG A 79 23.51 -29.84 10.75
C ARG A 79 22.92 -28.60 10.07
N THR A 80 23.71 -27.53 9.99
CA THR A 80 23.31 -26.29 9.31
C THR A 80 23.13 -26.51 7.80
N ALA A 81 24.03 -27.28 7.16
CA ALA A 81 23.92 -27.64 5.75
C ALA A 81 22.67 -28.47 5.45
N LEU A 82 22.39 -29.48 6.29
CA LEU A 82 21.18 -30.30 6.18
C LEU A 82 19.90 -29.45 6.29
N LEU A 83 19.81 -28.62 7.34
CA LEU A 83 18.67 -27.73 7.53
C LEU A 83 18.49 -26.74 6.37
N ARG A 84 19.59 -26.24 5.80
CA ARG A 84 19.56 -25.37 4.62
C ARG A 84 19.04 -26.12 3.39
N GLN A 85 19.50 -27.35 3.15
CA GLN A 85 19.03 -28.17 2.04
C GLN A 85 17.52 -28.46 2.14
N ILE A 86 17.04 -28.82 3.34
CA ILE A 86 15.60 -29.00 3.61
C ILE A 86 14.84 -27.70 3.33
N ALA A 87 15.36 -26.54 3.78
CA ALA A 87 14.73 -25.25 3.56
C ALA A 87 14.65 -24.87 2.07
N ASP A 88 15.72 -25.12 1.32
CA ASP A 88 15.78 -24.83 -0.12
C ASP A 88 14.80 -25.70 -0.91
N ILE A 89 14.73 -27.01 -0.63
CA ILE A 89 13.75 -27.91 -1.25
C ILE A 89 12.32 -27.48 -0.89
N ALA A 90 12.05 -27.20 0.39
CA ALA A 90 10.73 -26.73 0.81
C ALA A 90 10.31 -25.43 0.10
N LYS A 91 11.25 -24.50 -0.09
CA LYS A 91 11.04 -23.27 -0.85
C LYS A 91 10.72 -23.57 -2.32
N ASP A 92 11.48 -24.46 -2.95
CA ASP A 92 11.30 -24.79 -4.37
C ASP A 92 9.97 -25.53 -4.62
N GLN A 93 9.50 -26.31 -3.64
CA GLN A 93 8.17 -26.94 -3.63
C GLN A 93 7.03 -25.98 -3.23
N GLY A 94 7.32 -24.72 -2.90
CA GLY A 94 6.32 -23.74 -2.48
C GLY A 94 5.80 -23.92 -1.05
N ASN A 95 6.40 -24.80 -0.23
CA ASN A 95 6.10 -24.93 1.19
C ASN A 95 6.82 -23.83 2.00
N TRP A 96 6.28 -22.61 1.93
CA TRP A 96 6.85 -21.42 2.56
C TRP A 96 6.95 -21.51 4.08
N ASN A 97 6.00 -22.18 4.74
CA ASN A 97 6.00 -22.33 6.20
C ASN A 97 7.17 -23.19 6.66
N LEU A 98 7.38 -24.35 6.02
CA LEU A 98 8.49 -25.24 6.35
C LEU A 98 9.83 -24.56 6.06
N ALA A 99 9.98 -23.93 4.89
CA ALA A 99 11.18 -23.18 4.54
C ALA A 99 11.48 -22.07 5.57
N CYS A 100 10.45 -21.30 5.98
CA CYS A 100 10.58 -20.26 7.00
C CYS A 100 11.06 -20.82 8.35
N LYS A 101 10.49 -21.94 8.81
CA LYS A 101 10.89 -22.60 10.07
C LYS A 101 12.37 -22.99 10.00
N LYS A 102 12.79 -23.68 8.94
CA LYS A 102 14.17 -24.19 8.80
C LYS A 102 15.20 -23.08 8.62
N TYR A 103 14.92 -22.05 7.80
CA TYR A 103 15.79 -20.86 7.71
C TYR A 103 15.92 -20.13 9.06
N THR A 104 14.84 -20.08 9.85
CA THR A 104 14.86 -19.48 11.20
C THR A 104 15.77 -20.27 12.15
N GLN A 105 15.69 -21.60 12.13
CA GLN A 105 16.51 -22.49 12.97
C GLN A 105 18.02 -22.31 12.73
N ILE A 106 18.43 -22.04 11.48
CA ILE A 106 19.84 -21.79 11.13
C ILE A 106 20.25 -20.31 11.19
N GLY A 107 19.37 -19.43 11.68
CA GLY A 107 19.67 -17.99 11.82
C GLY A 107 19.62 -17.17 10.53
N GLU A 108 19.18 -17.75 9.40
CA GLU A 108 19.03 -17.06 8.11
C GLU A 108 17.72 -16.23 8.05
N ARG A 109 17.60 -15.25 8.96
CA ARG A 109 16.36 -14.49 9.20
C ARG A 109 15.81 -13.76 7.97
N LEU A 110 16.67 -13.26 7.09
CA LEU A 110 16.24 -12.58 5.86
C LEU A 110 15.56 -13.53 4.87
N LYS A 111 16.09 -14.75 4.71
CA LYS A 111 15.45 -15.75 3.86
C LYS A 111 14.14 -16.21 4.47
N ALA A 112 14.10 -16.44 5.79
CA ALA A 112 12.88 -16.77 6.51
C ALA A 112 11.78 -15.70 6.29
N MET A 113 12.13 -14.42 6.44
CA MET A 113 11.21 -13.31 6.17
C MET A 113 10.67 -13.32 4.74
N LYS A 114 11.52 -13.57 3.74
CA LYS A 114 11.10 -13.70 2.32
C LYS A 114 10.10 -14.83 2.12
N MET A 115 10.31 -15.98 2.77
CA MET A 115 9.36 -17.09 2.70
C MET A 115 8.03 -16.71 3.34
N LEU A 116 8.07 -16.05 4.50
CA LEU A 116 6.87 -15.65 5.23
C LEU A 116 5.98 -14.69 4.42
N MET A 117 6.60 -13.71 3.75
CA MET A 117 5.89 -12.78 2.87
C MET A 117 5.28 -13.48 1.64
N ARG A 118 5.97 -14.47 1.06
CA ARG A 118 5.40 -15.29 -0.03
C ARG A 118 4.20 -16.11 0.44
N GLY A 119 4.18 -16.50 1.71
CA GLY A 119 3.01 -17.13 2.34
C GLY A 119 1.83 -16.18 2.54
N GLY A 120 2.02 -14.86 2.44
CA GLY A 120 0.95 -13.85 2.48
C GLY A 120 0.34 -13.58 3.87
N ASP A 121 0.82 -14.22 4.93
CA ASP A 121 0.29 -14.04 6.28
C ASP A 121 0.84 -12.76 6.94
N VAL A 122 0.05 -11.68 6.84
CA VAL A 122 0.37 -10.35 7.37
C VAL A 122 0.73 -10.38 8.86
N ASN A 123 -0.03 -11.13 9.67
CA ASN A 123 0.16 -11.17 11.11
C ASN A 123 1.48 -11.86 11.47
N LYS A 124 1.82 -12.96 10.79
CA LYS A 124 3.11 -13.61 10.99
C LYS A 124 4.27 -12.73 10.54
N VAL A 125 4.13 -12.01 9.42
CA VAL A 125 5.14 -11.05 8.94
C VAL A 125 5.41 -9.96 9.98
N ILE A 126 4.35 -9.35 10.52
CA ILE A 126 4.44 -8.34 11.58
C ILE A 126 5.11 -8.91 12.83
N PHE A 127 4.69 -10.10 13.27
CA PHE A 127 5.24 -10.77 14.44
C PHE A 127 6.75 -11.03 14.24
N PHE A 128 7.14 -11.63 13.11
CA PHE A 128 8.52 -11.98 12.82
C PHE A 128 9.43 -10.76 12.75
N ALA A 129 8.97 -9.67 12.14
CA ALA A 129 9.75 -8.42 12.05
C ALA A 129 10.02 -7.83 13.44
N ASN A 130 9.00 -7.76 14.30
CA ASN A 130 9.14 -7.25 15.67
C ASN A 130 10.10 -8.09 16.52
N HIS A 131 10.11 -9.42 16.36
CA HIS A 131 11.01 -10.31 17.09
C HIS A 131 12.43 -10.29 16.54
N SER A 132 12.60 -10.07 15.23
CA SER A 132 13.92 -10.11 14.58
C SER A 132 14.81 -8.92 14.90
N ARG A 133 14.23 -7.75 15.22
CA ARG A 133 14.95 -6.51 15.57
C ARG A 133 16.10 -6.17 14.61
N ASN A 134 15.86 -6.33 13.31
CA ASN A 134 16.85 -6.10 12.27
C ASN A 134 16.32 -5.05 11.27
N ALA A 135 17.14 -4.05 10.97
CA ALA A 135 16.75 -2.93 10.11
C ALA A 135 16.30 -3.36 8.71
N GLU A 136 17.01 -4.29 8.08
CA GLU A 136 16.67 -4.79 6.75
C GLU A 136 15.34 -5.58 6.76
N ILE A 137 15.11 -6.37 7.81
CA ILE A 137 13.81 -7.07 8.00
C ILE A 137 12.67 -6.08 8.19
N TYR A 138 12.88 -5.01 8.96
CA TYR A 138 11.88 -3.95 9.12
C TYR A 138 11.58 -3.25 7.79
N THR A 139 12.59 -2.88 7.00
CA THR A 139 12.37 -2.29 5.67
C THR A 139 11.59 -3.23 4.76
N LEU A 140 11.94 -4.52 4.77
CA LEU A 140 11.28 -5.53 3.95
C LEU A 140 9.82 -5.76 4.37
N ALA A 141 9.56 -5.79 5.69
CA ALA A 141 8.22 -5.85 6.26
C ALA A 141 7.36 -4.65 5.84
N GLY A 142 7.91 -3.43 6.00
CA GLY A 142 7.23 -2.20 5.58
C GLY A 142 6.86 -2.22 4.11
N ASN A 143 7.79 -2.64 3.23
CA ASN A 143 7.55 -2.72 1.79
C ASN A 143 6.45 -3.73 1.45
N PHE A 144 6.44 -4.89 2.11
CA PHE A 144 5.38 -5.87 1.95
C PHE A 144 4.02 -5.31 2.39
N LEU A 145 3.96 -4.67 3.54
CA LEU A 145 2.71 -4.10 4.08
C LEU A 145 2.12 -2.98 3.22
N GLN A 146 2.94 -2.23 2.47
CA GLN A 146 2.43 -1.24 1.50
C GLN A 146 1.57 -1.85 0.38
N SER A 147 1.80 -3.13 0.05
CA SER A 147 0.99 -3.86 -0.93
C SER A 147 -0.30 -4.46 -0.34
N GLN A 148 -0.54 -4.27 0.95
CA GLN A 148 -1.72 -4.77 1.67
C GLN A 148 -2.75 -3.64 1.85
N ASN A 149 -3.93 -3.96 2.40
CA ASN A 149 -5.06 -3.03 2.51
C ASN A 149 -4.91 -2.01 3.67
N TRP A 150 -3.82 -1.23 3.68
CA TRP A 150 -3.55 -0.22 4.73
C TRP A 150 -4.53 0.94 4.74
N HIS A 151 -5.28 1.17 3.65
CA HIS A 151 -6.33 2.18 3.57
C HIS A 151 -7.58 1.83 4.40
N THR A 152 -7.84 0.54 4.62
CA THR A 152 -8.97 0.05 5.44
C THR A 152 -8.56 -0.44 6.82
N ASP A 153 -7.28 -0.82 7.00
CA ASP A 153 -6.77 -1.33 8.27
C ASP A 153 -5.73 -0.38 8.89
N PRO A 154 -6.12 0.41 9.91
CA PRO A 154 -5.20 1.30 10.63
C PRO A 154 -4.03 0.57 11.30
N ASN A 155 -4.15 -0.73 11.57
CA ASN A 155 -3.08 -1.52 12.15
C ASN A 155 -1.92 -1.68 11.17
N ILE A 156 -2.21 -1.90 9.89
CA ILE A 156 -1.17 -2.02 8.84
C ILE A 156 -0.43 -0.70 8.71
N TYR A 157 -1.15 0.43 8.63
CA TYR A 157 -0.55 1.77 8.59
C TYR A 157 0.45 1.99 9.74
N LYS A 158 0.02 1.73 10.98
CA LYS A 158 0.86 1.90 12.18
C LYS A 158 2.14 1.05 12.11
N HIS A 159 2.04 -0.17 11.59
CA HIS A 159 3.19 -1.06 11.45
C HIS A 159 4.14 -0.61 10.34
N ILE A 160 3.65 -0.09 9.21
CA ILE A 160 4.49 0.49 8.15
C ILE A 160 5.33 1.63 8.71
N VAL A 161 4.68 2.62 9.35
CA VAL A 161 5.36 3.76 9.98
C VAL A 161 6.37 3.29 11.03
N SER A 162 5.96 2.36 11.91
CA SER A 162 6.83 1.81 12.96
C SER A 162 8.07 1.11 12.39
N PHE A 163 7.90 0.28 11.35
CA PHE A 163 8.99 -0.47 10.76
C PHE A 163 9.97 0.43 10.02
N TYR A 164 9.51 1.39 9.20
CA TYR A 164 10.45 2.32 8.56
C TYR A 164 11.18 3.20 9.56
N THR A 165 10.51 3.63 10.62
CA THR A 165 11.15 4.39 11.70
C THR A 165 12.24 3.56 12.38
N LYS A 166 11.94 2.32 12.78
CA LYS A 166 12.90 1.40 13.41
C LYS A 166 14.07 1.03 12.49
N ALA A 167 13.82 0.95 11.19
CA ALA A 167 14.83 0.69 10.17
C ALA A 167 15.70 1.91 9.81
N LYS A 168 15.30 3.12 10.24
CA LYS A 168 15.83 4.40 9.73
C LYS A 168 15.70 4.52 8.19
N ALA A 169 14.68 3.89 7.61
CA ALA A 169 14.40 3.93 6.18
C ALA A 169 13.56 5.17 5.83
N PHE A 170 14.11 6.36 6.07
CA PHE A 170 13.37 7.63 5.99
C PHE A 170 12.84 7.94 4.58
N GLY A 171 13.57 7.56 3.52
CA GLY A 171 13.06 7.73 2.15
C GLY A 171 11.77 6.93 1.88
N ASN A 172 11.68 5.71 2.41
CA ASN A 172 10.46 4.89 2.33
C ASN A 172 9.34 5.47 3.19
N LEU A 173 9.67 5.96 4.39
CA LEU A 173 8.71 6.61 5.27
C LEU A 173 8.08 7.84 4.60
N ILE A 174 8.91 8.75 4.07
CA ILE A 174 8.43 9.96 3.37
C ILE A 174 7.50 9.57 2.23
N SER A 175 7.92 8.63 1.38
CA SER A 175 7.14 8.22 0.21
C SER A 175 5.79 7.59 0.61
N PHE A 176 5.76 6.81 1.69
CA PHE A 176 4.52 6.22 2.20
C PHE A 176 3.60 7.27 2.84
N THR A 177 4.13 8.18 3.66
CA THR A 177 3.35 9.27 4.28
C THR A 177 2.75 10.18 3.21
N ASP A 178 3.50 10.48 2.15
CA ASP A 178 3.05 11.31 1.04
C ASP A 178 1.86 10.66 0.28
N ALA A 179 1.95 9.36 0.02
CA ALA A 179 0.86 8.57 -0.58
C ALA A 179 -0.37 8.50 0.34
N PHE A 180 -0.16 8.33 1.66
CA PHE A 180 -1.25 8.37 2.63
C PHE A 180 -1.95 9.73 2.65
N ALA A 181 -1.18 10.83 2.69
CA ALA A 181 -1.74 12.18 2.67
C ALA A 181 -2.54 12.45 1.38
N GLN A 182 -2.03 12.00 0.22
CA GLN A 182 -2.75 12.10 -1.05
C GLN A 182 -4.09 11.35 -1.00
N LEU A 183 -4.10 10.11 -0.51
CA LEU A 183 -5.33 9.32 -0.36
C LEU A 183 -6.35 10.03 0.55
N GLN A 184 -5.90 10.59 1.67
CA GLN A 184 -6.79 11.32 2.59
C GLN A 184 -7.43 12.54 1.92
N ILE A 185 -6.68 13.25 1.08
CA ILE A 185 -7.20 14.41 0.34
C ILE A 185 -8.17 13.95 -0.75
N ASP A 186 -7.75 13.04 -1.62
CA ASP A 186 -8.50 12.68 -2.82
C ASP A 186 -9.76 11.87 -2.50
N GLU A 187 -9.65 10.84 -1.68
CA GLU A 187 -10.79 9.96 -1.40
C GLU A 187 -11.64 10.47 -0.24
N ASN A 188 -10.99 10.91 0.85
CA ASN A 188 -11.70 11.21 2.10
C ASN A 188 -11.98 12.69 2.32
N ARG A 189 -11.39 13.59 1.49
CA ARG A 189 -11.37 15.05 1.70
C ARG A 189 -10.91 15.45 3.11
N ASN A 190 -10.11 14.62 3.76
CA ASN A 190 -9.69 14.78 5.14
C ASN A 190 -8.32 15.46 5.24
N TYR A 191 -8.33 16.78 5.09
CA TYR A 191 -7.13 17.62 5.18
C TYR A 191 -6.45 17.57 6.55
N TYR A 192 -7.19 17.31 7.63
CA TYR A 192 -6.63 17.24 8.99
C TYR A 192 -5.74 16.01 9.16
N GLU A 193 -6.22 14.83 8.78
CA GLU A 193 -5.41 13.60 8.87
C GLU A 193 -4.22 13.64 7.90
N ALA A 194 -4.40 14.23 6.70
CA ALA A 194 -3.30 14.47 5.77
C ALA A 194 -2.21 15.37 6.39
N TRP A 195 -2.59 16.54 6.93
CA TRP A 195 -1.68 17.46 7.60
C TRP A 195 -0.98 16.80 8.79
N ARG A 196 -1.73 16.09 9.63
CA ARG A 196 -1.21 15.42 10.83
C ARG A 196 -0.13 14.41 10.46
N ALA A 197 -0.38 13.54 9.49
CA ALA A 197 0.59 12.54 9.06
C ALA A 197 1.88 13.17 8.51
N LEU A 198 1.74 14.22 7.69
CA LEU A 198 2.89 14.95 7.15
C LEU A 198 3.66 15.68 8.26
N HIS A 199 2.96 16.33 9.19
CA HIS A 199 3.56 17.04 10.31
C HIS A 199 4.33 16.10 11.24
N GLU A 200 3.74 14.97 11.64
CA GLU A 200 4.41 13.94 12.45
C GLU A 200 5.65 13.37 11.74
N CYS A 201 5.59 13.21 10.42
CA CYS A 201 6.72 12.74 9.63
C CYS A 201 7.84 13.79 9.56
N VAL A 202 7.53 15.06 9.31
CA VAL A 202 8.51 16.16 9.32
C VAL A 202 9.19 16.28 10.69
N ASP A 203 8.41 16.29 11.76
CA ASP A 203 8.88 16.30 13.15
C ASP A 203 9.86 15.15 13.44
N LEU A 204 9.55 13.96 12.96
CA LEU A 204 10.42 12.78 13.13
C LEU A 204 11.75 12.97 12.39
N LEU A 205 11.73 13.50 11.17
CA LEU A 205 12.93 13.72 10.36
C LEU A 205 13.83 14.78 11.01
N GLU A 206 13.26 15.86 11.54
CA GLU A 206 14.01 16.89 12.28
C GLU A 206 14.73 16.33 13.50
N ARG A 207 14.05 15.49 14.28
CA ARG A 207 14.65 14.81 15.44
C ARG A 207 15.75 13.84 15.06
N ASN A 208 15.80 13.40 13.80
CA ASN A 208 16.77 12.44 13.27
C ASN A 208 17.70 13.06 12.22
N ARG A 209 17.83 14.39 12.21
CA ARG A 209 18.65 15.20 11.29
C ARG A 209 19.97 14.51 10.92
N ASP A 210 20.82 14.19 11.90
CA ASP A 210 22.14 13.61 11.64
C ASP A 210 22.11 12.26 10.88
N ALA A 211 21.04 11.47 11.02
CA ALA A 211 20.84 10.22 10.29
C ALA A 211 20.19 10.41 8.90
N VAL A 212 19.53 11.56 8.68
CA VAL A 212 18.82 11.92 7.45
C VAL A 212 19.75 12.61 6.44
N TYR A 213 20.66 13.49 6.88
CA TYR A 213 21.52 14.29 5.99
C TYR A 213 22.80 13.58 5.51
N GLY A 214 22.90 12.26 5.68
CA GLY A 214 23.95 11.45 5.05
C GLY A 214 23.76 11.23 3.54
N GLY A 215 22.58 11.53 2.98
CA GLY A 215 22.26 11.34 1.55
C GLY A 215 21.35 12.43 0.98
N GLY A 216 21.85 13.19 0.00
CA GLY A 216 21.18 14.40 -0.53
C GLY A 216 19.78 14.20 -1.14
N ALA A 217 19.43 12.99 -1.59
CA ALA A 217 18.11 12.72 -2.17
C ALA A 217 16.97 12.72 -1.13
N VAL A 218 17.27 12.43 0.13
CA VAL A 218 16.26 12.47 1.21
C VAL A 218 15.93 13.91 1.58
N MET A 219 16.91 14.81 1.49
CA MET A 219 16.76 16.23 1.81
C MET A 219 15.77 16.94 0.87
N VAL A 220 15.85 16.70 -0.44
CA VAL A 220 14.91 17.30 -1.41
C VAL A 220 13.48 16.83 -1.13
N LYS A 221 13.29 15.52 -0.94
CA LYS A 221 11.97 14.97 -0.60
C LYS A 221 11.43 15.49 0.73
N GLU A 222 12.31 15.73 1.70
CA GLU A 222 11.93 16.34 2.98
C GLU A 222 11.45 17.79 2.79
N GLU A 223 12.14 18.58 1.97
CA GLU A 223 11.74 19.96 1.66
C GLU A 223 10.38 20.02 0.95
N ASP A 224 10.18 19.17 -0.06
CA ASP A 224 8.89 19.04 -0.76
C ASP A 224 7.76 18.68 0.23
N LEU A 225 8.01 17.72 1.14
CA LEU A 225 7.06 17.30 2.16
C LEU A 225 6.70 18.45 3.12
N ARG A 226 7.68 19.29 3.48
CA ARG A 226 7.49 20.47 4.35
C ARG A 226 6.64 21.52 3.67
N SER A 227 6.94 21.86 2.42
CA SER A 227 6.15 22.81 1.63
C SER A 227 4.71 22.31 1.48
N ARG A 228 4.54 21.02 1.19
CA ARG A 228 3.22 20.39 1.08
C ARG A 228 2.44 20.46 2.40
N ARG A 229 3.08 20.12 3.53
CA ARG A 229 2.49 20.23 4.87
C ARG A 229 2.00 21.66 5.14
N ASP A 230 2.80 22.68 4.85
CA ASP A 230 2.43 24.08 5.11
C ASP A 230 1.20 24.53 4.32
N VAL A 231 1.08 24.10 3.06
CA VAL A 231 -0.10 24.41 2.24
C VAL A 231 -1.35 23.73 2.80
N ILE A 232 -1.26 22.45 3.17
CA ILE A 232 -2.39 21.71 3.74
C ILE A 232 -2.78 22.31 5.11
N GLU A 233 -1.82 22.79 5.89
CA GLU A 233 -2.08 23.48 7.16
C GLU A 233 -2.97 24.71 6.97
N GLN A 234 -2.78 25.48 5.89
CA GLN A 234 -3.66 26.61 5.58
C GLN A 234 -5.10 26.17 5.31
N VAL A 235 -5.31 25.02 4.65
CA VAL A 235 -6.66 24.47 4.45
C VAL A 235 -7.27 24.01 5.78
N VAL A 236 -6.48 23.33 6.62
CA VAL A 236 -6.94 22.93 7.97
C VAL A 236 -7.32 24.15 8.82
N ARG A 237 -6.54 25.23 8.74
CA ARG A 237 -6.85 26.52 9.38
C ARG A 237 -8.15 27.10 8.83
N ALA A 238 -8.34 27.12 7.50
CA ALA A 238 -9.57 27.59 6.88
C ALA A 238 -10.80 26.79 7.35
N ILE A 239 -10.71 25.46 7.41
CA ILE A 239 -11.80 24.61 7.91
C ILE A 239 -12.15 24.96 9.37
N LYS A 240 -11.15 25.19 10.23
CA LYS A 240 -11.39 25.62 11.62
C LYS A 240 -12.05 27.00 11.69
N LEU A 241 -11.57 27.95 10.90
CA LEU A 241 -12.12 29.31 10.85
C LEU A 241 -13.57 29.31 10.35
N LEU A 242 -13.93 28.43 9.41
CA LEU A 242 -15.29 28.29 8.92
C LEU A 242 -16.28 28.01 10.07
N ALA A 243 -15.94 27.11 10.98
CA ALA A 243 -16.81 26.75 12.11
C ALA A 243 -17.14 27.94 13.02
N ASP A 244 -16.20 28.87 13.18
CA ASP A 244 -16.35 30.03 14.06
C ASP A 244 -16.85 31.31 13.33
N SER A 245 -16.73 31.35 12.00
CA SER A 245 -16.97 32.55 11.19
C SER A 245 -18.42 33.05 11.17
N ALA A 246 -19.39 32.23 11.60
CA ALA A 246 -20.78 32.67 11.74
C ALA A 246 -20.98 33.67 12.92
N ALA A 247 -20.17 33.55 13.97
CA ALA A 247 -20.28 34.36 15.18
C ALA A 247 -19.22 35.48 15.28
N ASP A 248 -18.13 35.37 14.51
CA ASP A 248 -16.96 36.24 14.62
C ASP A 248 -16.54 36.79 13.24
N ALA A 249 -16.75 38.09 13.05
CA ALA A 249 -16.45 38.79 11.81
C ALA A 249 -14.93 38.87 11.51
N GLU A 250 -14.06 38.85 12.52
CA GLU A 250 -12.61 38.85 12.30
C GLU A 250 -12.15 37.49 11.80
N LYS A 251 -12.66 36.40 12.38
CA LYS A 251 -12.40 35.04 11.87
C LYS A 251 -12.95 34.83 10.47
N ALA A 252 -14.09 35.45 10.16
CA ALA A 252 -14.65 35.45 8.82
C ALA A 252 -13.74 36.15 7.80
N LYS A 253 -13.17 37.32 8.15
CA LYS A 253 -12.18 38.01 7.30
C LYS A 253 -10.91 37.16 7.12
N GLU A 254 -10.44 36.53 8.19
CA GLU A 254 -9.27 35.65 8.16
C GLU A 254 -9.49 34.44 7.23
N LEU A 255 -10.66 33.79 7.32
CA LEU A 255 -11.05 32.70 6.43
C LEU A 255 -10.98 33.12 4.96
N ILE A 256 -11.61 34.24 4.62
CA ILE A 256 -11.62 34.78 3.26
C ILE A 256 -10.19 35.07 2.80
N ALA A 257 -9.36 35.66 3.66
CA ALA A 257 -7.97 35.98 3.34
C ALA A 257 -7.15 34.72 3.04
N VAL A 258 -7.26 33.67 3.88
CA VAL A 258 -6.54 32.40 3.71
C VAL A 258 -6.97 31.71 2.41
N CYS A 259 -8.27 31.54 2.18
CA CYS A 259 -8.76 30.90 0.95
C CYS A 259 -8.41 31.70 -0.31
N SER A 260 -8.53 33.04 -0.25
CA SER A 260 -8.19 33.92 -1.38
C SER A 260 -6.70 33.88 -1.71
N ASP A 261 -5.84 33.79 -0.70
CA ASP A 261 -4.40 33.63 -0.89
C ASP A 261 -4.06 32.30 -1.58
N LEU A 262 -4.63 31.19 -1.11
CA LEU A 262 -4.45 29.86 -1.75
C LEU A 262 -4.90 29.87 -3.21
N ILE A 263 -6.06 30.47 -3.52
CA ILE A 263 -6.58 30.59 -4.90
C ILE A 263 -5.69 31.48 -5.78
N LYS A 264 -5.10 32.55 -5.23
CA LYS A 264 -4.17 33.39 -6.00
C LYS A 264 -2.88 32.63 -6.31
N ARG A 265 -2.34 31.91 -5.32
CA ARG A 265 -1.10 31.14 -5.44
C ARG A 265 -1.25 29.88 -6.28
N SER A 266 -2.47 29.37 -6.46
CA SER A 266 -2.77 28.21 -7.31
C SER A 266 -2.83 28.54 -8.81
N ARG A 267 -2.75 29.82 -9.20
CA ARG A 267 -2.86 30.21 -10.61
C ARG A 267 -1.60 29.79 -11.38
N PRO A 268 -1.72 29.30 -12.63
CA PRO A 268 -0.56 28.84 -13.41
C PRO A 268 0.57 29.85 -13.59
N SER A 269 0.26 31.15 -13.51
CA SER A 269 1.24 32.25 -13.59
C SER A 269 2.03 32.48 -12.30
N HIS A 270 1.64 31.87 -11.18
CA HIS A 270 2.25 32.06 -9.87
C HIS A 270 3.36 31.03 -9.63
N GLN A 271 4.46 31.44 -9.00
CA GLN A 271 5.62 30.57 -8.73
C GLN A 271 5.25 29.34 -7.86
N ASP A 272 4.33 29.51 -6.91
CA ASP A 272 3.88 28.43 -6.02
C ASP A 272 2.82 27.50 -6.65
N SER A 273 2.41 27.74 -7.90
CA SER A 273 1.30 27.01 -8.52
C SER A 273 1.51 25.50 -8.51
N SER A 274 2.74 25.04 -8.75
CA SER A 274 3.09 23.63 -8.72
C SER A 274 2.89 23.03 -7.33
N ILE A 275 3.42 23.70 -6.29
CA ILE A 275 3.34 23.28 -4.89
C ILE A 275 1.87 23.22 -4.45
N ILE A 276 1.07 24.26 -4.76
CA ILE A 276 -0.35 24.29 -4.40
C ILE A 276 -1.10 23.15 -5.10
N SER A 277 -0.89 22.96 -6.40
CA SER A 277 -1.57 21.92 -7.18
C SER A 277 -1.22 20.50 -6.75
N ALA A 278 0.01 20.28 -6.26
CA ALA A 278 0.44 19.00 -5.71
C ALA A 278 -0.07 18.78 -4.27
N ALA A 279 -0.29 19.86 -3.52
CA ALA A 279 -0.64 19.76 -2.11
C ALA A 279 -2.13 19.60 -1.85
N ILE A 280 -3.00 20.28 -2.62
CA ILE A 280 -4.43 20.39 -2.34
C ILE A 280 -5.26 20.39 -3.61
N ARG A 281 -6.54 20.01 -3.50
CA ARG A 281 -7.50 20.21 -4.58
C ARG A 281 -8.12 21.58 -4.44
N ILE A 282 -7.77 22.50 -5.35
CA ILE A 282 -8.21 23.89 -5.21
C ILE A 282 -9.74 24.05 -5.21
N GLY A 283 -10.47 23.13 -5.85
CA GLY A 283 -11.92 23.10 -5.81
C GLY A 283 -12.52 22.92 -4.41
N ASP A 284 -11.84 22.21 -3.50
CA ASP A 284 -12.27 22.12 -2.11
C ASP A 284 -12.16 23.48 -1.39
N VAL A 285 -11.15 24.30 -1.72
CA VAL A 285 -11.00 25.65 -1.18
C VAL A 285 -12.10 26.59 -1.70
N PHE A 286 -12.46 26.46 -2.98
CA PHE A 286 -13.64 27.15 -3.52
C PHE A 286 -14.91 26.72 -2.81
N ALA A 287 -15.12 25.41 -2.60
CA ALA A 287 -16.29 24.89 -1.92
C ALA A 287 -16.40 25.41 -0.47
N LEU A 288 -15.28 25.56 0.25
CA LEU A 288 -15.25 26.19 1.57
C LEU A 288 -15.75 27.65 1.54
N LEU A 289 -15.35 28.42 0.52
CA LEU A 289 -15.83 29.80 0.37
C LEU A 289 -17.31 29.86 -0.02
N VAL A 290 -17.78 28.99 -0.91
CA VAL A 290 -19.21 28.88 -1.26
C VAL A 290 -20.03 28.60 -0.01
N ARG A 291 -19.60 27.60 0.78
CA ARG A 291 -20.21 27.25 2.06
C ARG A 291 -20.26 28.43 3.02
N TYR A 292 -19.13 29.11 3.21
CA TYR A 292 -19.07 30.31 4.05
C TYR A 292 -20.06 31.39 3.62
N TYR A 293 -20.05 31.79 2.34
CA TYR A 293 -20.90 32.89 1.89
C TYR A 293 -22.39 32.56 1.98
N TYR A 294 -22.76 31.31 1.69
CA TYR A 294 -24.14 30.88 1.74
C TYR A 294 -24.63 30.66 3.19
N GLU A 295 -23.91 29.85 3.97
CA GLU A 295 -24.37 29.40 5.29
C GLU A 295 -24.10 30.42 6.39
N ASN A 296 -22.93 31.06 6.39
CA ASN A 296 -22.50 31.94 7.48
C ASN A 296 -22.78 33.41 7.16
N ALA A 297 -22.40 33.87 5.96
CA ALA A 297 -22.64 35.26 5.54
C ALA A 297 -24.05 35.51 5.00
N ARG A 298 -24.87 34.46 4.79
CA ARG A 298 -26.25 34.53 4.30
C ARG A 298 -26.39 35.33 2.99
N SER A 299 -25.43 35.16 2.08
CA SER A 299 -25.37 35.86 0.80
C SER A 299 -25.24 34.87 -0.36
N ALA A 300 -26.38 34.45 -0.91
CA ALA A 300 -26.43 33.61 -2.11
C ALA A 300 -25.73 34.27 -3.31
N LYS A 301 -25.84 35.60 -3.44
CA LYS A 301 -25.16 36.37 -4.49
C LYS A 301 -23.65 36.27 -4.41
N ASP A 302 -23.07 36.37 -3.21
CA ASP A 302 -21.61 36.24 -3.07
C ASP A 302 -21.15 34.79 -3.23
N ALA A 303 -21.94 33.82 -2.77
CA ALA A 303 -21.69 32.40 -3.01
C ALA A 303 -21.69 32.09 -4.52
N MET A 304 -22.64 32.65 -5.29
CA MET A 304 -22.69 32.51 -6.74
C MET A 304 -21.47 33.13 -7.44
N ARG A 305 -20.99 34.29 -6.99
CA ARG A 305 -19.75 34.89 -7.52
C ARG A 305 -18.54 33.98 -7.30
N VAL A 306 -18.49 33.24 -6.19
CA VAL A 306 -17.42 32.25 -5.95
C VAL A 306 -17.56 31.08 -6.92
N ILE A 307 -18.77 30.58 -7.18
CA ILE A 307 -19.02 29.54 -8.19
C ILE A 307 -18.60 30.00 -9.59
N ASP A 308 -18.94 31.22 -10.00
CA ASP A 308 -18.49 31.76 -11.29
C ASP A 308 -16.96 31.90 -11.35
N SER A 309 -16.33 32.27 -10.24
CA SER A 309 -14.87 32.31 -10.13
C SER A 309 -14.27 30.91 -10.25
N MET A 310 -14.90 29.90 -9.67
CA MET A 310 -14.49 28.50 -9.75
C MET A 310 -14.46 28.02 -11.21
N VAL A 311 -15.51 28.30 -11.99
CA VAL A 311 -15.57 28.01 -13.43
C VAL A 311 -14.46 28.73 -14.20
N LYS A 312 -14.20 30.00 -13.90
CA LYS A 312 -13.10 30.78 -14.52
C LYS A 312 -11.71 30.23 -14.20
N HIS A 313 -11.55 29.50 -13.11
CA HIS A 313 -10.31 28.80 -12.76
C HIS A 313 -10.27 27.36 -13.32
N ALA A 314 -11.16 27.02 -14.27
CA ALA A 314 -11.30 25.69 -14.86
C ALA A 314 -11.57 24.59 -13.82
N VAL A 315 -12.30 24.94 -12.76
CA VAL A 315 -12.72 23.99 -11.73
C VAL A 315 -14.22 23.78 -11.87
N GLU A 316 -14.64 22.54 -12.10
CA GLU A 316 -16.05 22.21 -12.28
C GLU A 316 -16.80 22.14 -10.94
N PRO A 317 -17.82 22.99 -10.69
CA PRO A 317 -18.55 23.05 -9.41
C PRO A 317 -19.11 21.71 -8.95
N ARG A 318 -19.64 20.91 -9.89
CA ARG A 318 -20.28 19.60 -9.62
C ARG A 318 -19.40 18.58 -8.90
N PHE A 319 -18.07 18.68 -9.02
CA PHE A 319 -17.16 17.72 -8.38
C PHE A 319 -16.77 18.11 -6.96
N PHE A 320 -16.94 19.37 -6.57
CA PHE A 320 -16.46 19.85 -5.26
C PHE A 320 -17.54 20.39 -4.35
N VAL A 321 -18.56 21.06 -4.90
CA VAL A 321 -19.68 21.61 -4.14
C VAL A 321 -20.76 20.54 -3.98
N GLU A 322 -21.22 20.32 -2.75
CA GLU A 322 -22.33 19.40 -2.47
C GLU A 322 -23.57 19.80 -3.28
N ARG A 323 -24.22 18.81 -3.92
CA ARG A 323 -25.34 19.06 -4.84
C ARG A 323 -26.45 19.92 -4.20
N GLY A 324 -26.84 19.62 -2.96
CA GLY A 324 -27.86 20.39 -2.26
C GLY A 324 -27.46 21.85 -2.01
N LEU A 325 -26.18 22.11 -1.72
CA LEU A 325 -25.66 23.47 -1.56
C LEU A 325 -25.66 24.21 -2.91
N LEU A 326 -25.22 23.54 -3.97
CA LEU A 326 -25.21 24.10 -5.32
C LEU A 326 -26.62 24.46 -5.81
N GLU A 327 -27.58 23.54 -5.64
CA GLU A 327 -28.99 23.76 -5.98
C GLU A 327 -29.60 24.94 -5.21
N ALA A 328 -29.31 25.04 -3.90
CA ALA A 328 -29.84 26.10 -3.06
C ALA A 328 -29.28 27.48 -3.45
N VAL A 329 -27.98 27.58 -3.69
CA VAL A 329 -27.34 28.81 -4.17
C VAL A 329 -27.88 29.23 -5.55
N CYS A 330 -28.07 28.27 -6.47
CA CYS A 330 -28.63 28.55 -7.80
C CYS A 330 -30.09 29.04 -7.72
N SER A 331 -30.93 28.36 -6.93
CA SER A 331 -32.35 28.71 -6.81
C SER A 331 -32.55 30.09 -6.20
N GLU A 332 -31.76 30.48 -5.19
CA GLU A 332 -31.87 31.79 -4.55
C GLU A 332 -31.34 32.95 -5.41
N ASP A 333 -30.35 32.69 -6.28
CA ASP A 333 -29.83 33.67 -7.23
C ASP A 333 -30.64 33.71 -8.55
N GLY A 334 -31.61 32.81 -8.73
CA GLY A 334 -32.49 32.73 -9.90
C GLY A 334 -31.87 32.05 -11.13
N ARG A 335 -30.85 31.19 -10.94
CA ARG A 335 -30.17 30.42 -11.99
C ARG A 335 -30.58 28.94 -11.95
N SER A 336 -30.46 28.26 -13.10
CA SER A 336 -30.66 26.80 -13.13
C SER A 336 -29.38 26.08 -12.74
N VAL A 337 -29.50 25.06 -11.89
CA VAL A 337 -28.37 24.20 -11.53
C VAL A 337 -27.86 23.38 -12.73
N ASP A 338 -28.73 23.15 -13.73
CA ASP A 338 -28.43 22.34 -14.92
C ASP A 338 -27.24 22.88 -15.72
N GLU A 339 -26.96 24.18 -15.62
CA GLU A 339 -25.79 24.85 -16.21
C GLU A 339 -24.46 24.21 -15.81
N PHE A 340 -24.41 23.51 -14.67
CA PHE A 340 -23.22 22.84 -14.15
C PHE A 340 -23.24 21.31 -14.35
N PHE A 341 -24.32 20.77 -14.90
CA PHE A 341 -24.53 19.32 -15.08
C PHE A 341 -24.66 18.89 -16.54
N THR A 342 -24.75 19.82 -17.51
CA THR A 342 -24.73 19.46 -18.93
C THR A 342 -23.43 18.77 -19.30
N GLU A 343 -23.51 17.50 -19.68
CA GLU A 343 -22.43 16.79 -20.33
C GLU A 343 -22.08 17.50 -21.64
N ASP A 344 -20.80 17.76 -21.84
CA ASP A 344 -20.24 18.20 -23.11
C ASP A 344 -20.44 17.05 -24.12
N ALA A 345 -21.64 16.96 -24.70
CA ALA A 345 -21.91 16.09 -25.83
C ALA A 345 -21.08 16.65 -26.99
N GLY A 346 -19.90 16.06 -27.21
CA GLY A 346 -18.90 16.54 -28.15
C GLY A 346 -19.48 17.03 -29.47
N GLU A 347 -19.53 18.35 -29.64
CA GLU A 347 -19.80 18.98 -30.92
C GLU A 347 -18.54 18.86 -31.80
N LEU A 348 -18.47 17.77 -32.56
CA LEU A 348 -17.74 17.77 -33.82
C LEU A 348 -18.43 18.76 -34.78
N PRO A 349 -17.70 19.70 -35.41
CA PRO A 349 -18.33 20.66 -36.30
C PRO A 349 -18.84 19.95 -37.55
N ALA A 350 -20.16 19.82 -37.67
CA ALA A 350 -20.79 19.34 -38.88
C ALA A 350 -20.49 20.32 -40.03
N LYS A 351 -19.59 19.88 -40.91
CA LYS A 351 -19.32 20.50 -42.21
C LYS A 351 -20.64 20.85 -42.91
N ARG A 352 -20.85 22.13 -43.15
CA ARG A 352 -21.76 22.61 -44.20
C ARG A 352 -21.34 21.96 -45.52
N THR A 353 -22.11 21.00 -45.98
CA THR A 353 -22.14 20.58 -47.38
C THR A 353 -23.57 20.71 -47.86
N GLY A 354 -23.75 21.53 -48.89
CA GLY A 354 -25.04 21.84 -49.48
C GLY A 354 -25.66 20.65 -50.18
N GLY A 355 -26.99 20.64 -50.23
CA GLY A 355 -27.79 19.67 -50.95
C GLY A 355 -29.14 20.27 -51.29
N ASN A 356 -29.15 21.03 -52.39
CA ASN A 356 -30.32 21.65 -52.99
C ASN A 356 -31.21 20.54 -53.60
N GLN A 357 -32.41 20.28 -53.07
CA GLN A 357 -33.42 19.46 -53.75
C GLN A 357 -34.82 20.08 -53.69
N LYS A 358 -35.10 20.74 -54.82
CA LYS A 358 -36.38 20.86 -55.56
C LYS A 358 -37.63 20.32 -54.86
N LYS A 359 -38.56 21.26 -54.64
CA LYS A 359 -40.01 21.04 -54.68
C LYS A 359 -40.42 20.47 -56.04
N THR A 360 -41.14 19.36 -56.01
CA THR A 360 -42.13 18.97 -57.02
C THR A 360 -43.35 18.54 -56.26
N GLY A 361 -44.41 19.34 -56.37
CA GLY A 361 -45.74 18.97 -55.91
C GLY A 361 -46.46 18.24 -57.04
N GLU A 362 -47.35 17.34 -56.67
CA GLU A 362 -48.45 16.90 -57.52
C GLU A 362 -49.62 16.55 -56.60
N ALA A 363 -50.69 17.30 -56.77
CA ALA A 363 -52.04 16.91 -56.46
C ALA A 363 -52.79 16.90 -57.79
N VAL A 364 -53.57 15.82 -57.97
CA VAL A 364 -54.44 15.46 -59.11
C VAL A 364 -53.77 14.71 -60.25
#